data_AF-A0A0Q0DI52-F1
#
_entry.id   AF-A0A0Q0DI52-F1
#
_cell.length_a   1.000
_cell.length_b   1.000
_cell.length_c   1.000
_cell.angle_alpha   90.00
_cell.angle_beta   90.00
_cell.angle_gamma   90.00
#
_symmetry.space_group_name_H-M   'P 1'
#
loop_
_entity.id
_entity.type
_entity.pdbx_description
1 polymer ?
#
loop_
_entity_poly.entity_id
_entity_poly.type
_entity_poly.pdbx_seq_one_letter_code
_entity_poly.pdbx_strand_id
1 'polypeptide(L)'
;MTTRHWLTFCLLSSGYALALFYGNLDPSAALSFGALFIAWFCVARSSYSSIRLCGHGLFIVTGLALAFHLAPGFNNANVIEATRFSADAALFSMDLSLDKPLIGFWLILACPWILPKVDVAHSLQTGLLALIVTSAFCMTAAVMLNVVGWTPKWPDQGLIWLLNNLLLVTLTEELFFRAYLQGSLMRLFKGSRYATALSITLAAGLFGLAHAGAGPQWVALASMAGLGYGIAFRFGGLQAAVISHLGLNLVHFGLFTYPMLARQG
;
A
#
# COMPACT_ATOMS: atom_id res chain seq x y z
N MET A 1 15.43 13.49 -11.72
CA MET A 1 14.48 12.37 -11.52
C MET A 1 14.52 11.45 -12.73
N THR A 2 14.46 10.13 -12.54
CA THR A 2 14.43 9.16 -13.66
C THR A 2 12.99 8.98 -14.18
N THR A 3 12.81 8.41 -15.37
CA THR A 3 11.48 8.14 -16.00
C THR A 3 10.49 7.42 -15.06
N ARG A 4 10.99 6.60 -14.13
CA ARG A 4 10.16 5.86 -13.17
C ARG A 4 9.64 6.73 -12.03
N HIS A 5 10.44 7.68 -11.58
CA HIS A 5 9.99 8.66 -10.60
C HIS A 5 8.86 9.49 -11.19
N TRP A 6 8.98 9.85 -12.47
CA TRP A 6 7.91 10.53 -13.20
C TRP A 6 6.67 9.66 -13.31
N LEU A 7 6.79 8.38 -13.71
CA LEU A 7 5.63 7.48 -13.76
C LEU A 7 4.93 7.38 -12.40
N THR A 8 5.67 7.11 -11.32
CA THR A 8 5.10 7.03 -9.98
C THR A 8 4.48 8.35 -9.54
N PHE A 9 5.14 9.47 -9.80
CA PHE A 9 4.62 10.80 -9.48
C PHE A 9 3.34 11.11 -10.26
N CYS A 10 3.28 10.77 -11.55
CA CYS A 10 2.09 10.91 -12.38
C CYS A 10 0.94 10.05 -11.84
N LEU A 11 1.18 8.78 -11.49
CA LEU A 11 0.16 7.91 -10.92
C LEU A 11 -0.37 8.45 -9.58
N LEU A 12 0.52 8.89 -8.68
CA LEU A 12 0.12 9.53 -7.42
C LEU A 12 -0.68 10.81 -7.68
N SER A 13 -0.26 11.63 -8.65
CA SER A 13 -0.96 12.86 -9.04
C SER A 13 -2.35 12.60 -9.62
N SER A 14 -2.48 11.58 -10.47
CA SER A 14 -3.78 11.16 -11.00
C SER A 14 -4.70 10.63 -9.90
N GLY A 15 -4.18 9.83 -8.97
CA GLY A 15 -4.93 9.38 -7.80
C GLY A 15 -5.40 10.55 -6.95
N TYR A 16 -4.49 11.47 -6.63
CA TYR A 16 -4.80 12.64 -5.82
C TYR A 16 -5.82 13.57 -6.48
N ALA A 17 -5.70 13.79 -7.80
CA ALA A 17 -6.67 14.55 -8.57
C ALA A 17 -8.04 13.88 -8.59
N LEU A 18 -8.09 12.54 -8.72
CA LEU A 18 -9.34 11.78 -8.62
C LEU A 18 -9.97 11.95 -7.23
N ALA A 19 -9.19 11.80 -6.17
CA ALA A 19 -9.68 11.98 -4.80
C ALA A 19 -10.17 13.41 -4.54
N LEU A 20 -9.47 14.44 -5.06
CA LEU A 20 -9.87 15.85 -4.95
C LEU A 20 -11.09 16.20 -5.79
N PHE A 21 -11.32 15.48 -6.89
CA PHE A 21 -12.49 15.72 -7.72
C PHE A 21 -13.79 15.37 -6.97
N TYR A 22 -13.73 14.38 -6.08
CA TYR A 22 -14.89 13.93 -5.29
C TYR A 22 -14.90 14.44 -3.85
N GLY A 23 -13.73 14.64 -3.25
CA GLY A 23 -13.56 15.11 -1.86
C GLY A 23 -13.10 16.56 -1.78
N ASN A 24 -12.78 17.00 -0.57
CA ASN A 24 -12.25 18.34 -0.34
C ASN A 24 -11.28 18.39 0.85
N LEU A 25 -10.50 19.46 0.90
CA LEU A 25 -9.58 19.74 2.00
C LEU A 25 -10.08 20.95 2.79
N ASP A 26 -10.08 20.84 4.10
CA ASP A 26 -10.27 21.99 4.98
C ASP A 26 -8.92 22.67 5.30
N PRO A 27 -8.92 23.93 5.76
CA PRO A 27 -7.70 24.63 6.14
C PRO A 27 -6.85 23.90 7.19
N SER A 28 -7.46 23.06 8.04
CA SER A 28 -6.75 22.26 9.04
C SER A 28 -5.81 21.21 8.42
N ALA A 29 -6.02 20.80 7.17
CA ALA A 29 -5.12 19.90 6.45
C ALA A 29 -3.71 20.51 6.28
N ALA A 30 -3.59 21.85 6.31
CA ALA A 30 -2.31 22.56 6.25
C ALA A 30 -1.33 22.10 7.34
N LEU A 31 -1.81 21.60 8.47
CA LEU A 31 -0.97 21.02 9.53
C LEU A 31 -0.19 19.80 9.03
N SER A 32 -0.86 18.87 8.34
CA SER A 32 -0.21 17.69 7.79
C SER A 32 0.75 18.05 6.66
N PHE A 33 0.36 18.97 5.77
CA PHE A 33 1.28 19.47 4.73
C PHE A 33 2.51 20.15 5.32
N GLY A 34 2.34 20.98 6.35
CA GLY A 34 3.43 21.64 7.06
C GLY A 34 4.36 20.64 7.74
N ALA A 35 3.82 19.64 8.44
CA ALA A 35 4.59 18.57 9.07
C ALA A 35 5.39 17.75 8.05
N LEU A 36 4.76 17.38 6.92
CA LEU A 36 5.43 16.70 5.81
C LEU A 36 6.53 17.57 5.19
N PHE A 37 6.29 18.87 5.01
CA PHE A 37 7.28 19.81 4.48
C PHE A 37 8.48 19.94 5.41
N ILE A 38 8.26 20.09 6.72
CA ILE A 38 9.34 20.13 7.72
C ILE A 38 10.11 18.81 7.73
N ALA A 39 9.42 17.67 7.73
CA ALA A 39 10.06 16.36 7.65
C ALA A 39 10.92 16.22 6.39
N TRP A 40 10.39 16.65 5.24
CA TRP A 40 11.12 16.65 3.97
C TRP A 40 12.37 17.54 4.06
N PHE A 41 12.24 18.76 4.58
CA PHE A 41 13.35 19.70 4.71
C PHE A 41 14.46 19.11 5.59
N CYS A 42 14.11 18.55 6.75
CA CYS A 42 15.05 17.89 7.65
C CYS A 42 15.79 16.72 6.98
N VAL A 43 15.10 15.90 6.19
CA VAL A 43 15.68 14.72 5.51
C VAL A 43 16.53 15.11 4.30
N ALA A 44 16.02 16.02 3.45
CA ALA A 44 16.61 16.33 2.15
C ALA A 44 17.70 17.40 2.21
N ARG A 45 17.67 18.31 3.19
CA ARG A 45 18.60 19.47 3.25
C ARG A 45 19.64 19.38 4.36
N SER A 46 19.45 18.53 5.37
CA SER A 46 20.37 18.49 6.51
C SER A 46 21.56 17.55 6.30
N SER A 47 22.76 18.08 6.57
CA SER A 47 24.00 17.29 6.64
C SER A 47 24.12 16.50 7.95
N TYR A 48 23.42 16.89 9.02
CA TYR A 48 23.47 16.24 10.34
C TYR A 48 22.56 15.01 10.41
N SER A 49 23.13 13.88 10.83
CA SER A 49 22.40 12.60 10.95
C SER A 49 21.24 12.67 11.95
N SER A 50 21.42 13.35 13.07
CA SER A 50 20.37 13.49 14.09
C SER A 50 19.15 14.25 13.56
N ILE A 51 19.34 15.31 12.78
CA ILE A 51 18.23 16.07 12.18
C ILE A 51 17.51 15.22 11.13
N ARG A 52 18.24 14.47 10.30
CA ARG A 52 17.61 13.52 9.37
C ARG A 52 16.79 12.46 10.09
N LEU A 53 17.30 11.93 11.21
CA LEU A 53 16.58 10.97 12.04
C LEU A 53 15.30 11.56 12.61
N CYS A 54 15.35 12.79 13.15
CA CYS A 54 14.15 13.51 13.59
C CYS A 54 13.16 13.73 12.45
N GLY A 55 13.63 14.07 11.25
CA GLY A 55 12.79 14.22 10.05
C GLY A 55 12.07 12.92 9.66
N HIS A 56 12.77 11.78 9.68
CA HIS A 56 12.15 10.48 9.48
C HIS A 56 11.15 10.13 10.59
N GLY A 57 11.45 10.45 11.85
CA GLY A 57 10.53 10.27 12.97
C GLY A 57 9.24 11.08 12.81
N LEU A 58 9.36 12.36 12.46
CA LEU A 58 8.22 13.23 12.17
C LEU A 58 7.38 12.71 11.00
N PHE A 59 8.04 12.26 9.93
CA PHE A 59 7.35 11.64 8.79
C PHE A 59 6.58 10.38 9.20
N ILE A 60 7.19 9.48 10.00
CA ILE A 60 6.52 8.26 10.44
C ILE A 60 5.28 8.58 11.26
N VAL A 61 5.37 9.50 12.23
CA VAL A 61 4.22 9.91 13.05
C VAL A 61 3.12 10.54 12.19
N THR A 62 3.49 11.47 11.29
CA THR A 62 2.54 12.13 10.39
C THR A 62 1.90 11.14 9.41
N GLY A 63 2.71 10.24 8.85
CA GLY A 63 2.26 9.20 7.93
C GLY A 63 1.32 8.21 8.57
N LEU A 64 1.55 7.82 9.84
CA LEU A 64 0.61 6.98 10.59
C LEU A 64 -0.71 7.73 10.85
N ALA A 65 -0.66 9.01 11.22
CA ALA A 65 -1.86 9.81 11.40
C ALA A 65 -2.68 9.91 10.09
N LEU A 66 -2.02 10.10 8.94
CA LEU A 66 -2.66 10.10 7.62
C LEU A 66 -3.21 8.72 7.24
N ALA A 67 -2.45 7.64 7.47
CA ALA A 67 -2.85 6.29 7.10
C ALA A 67 -4.08 5.80 7.88
N PHE A 68 -4.20 6.21 9.14
CA PHE A 68 -5.33 5.88 10.01
C PHE A 68 -6.45 6.92 10.00
N HIS A 69 -6.41 7.90 9.08
CA HIS A 69 -7.43 8.96 8.98
C HIS A 69 -7.60 9.78 10.28
N LEU A 70 -6.54 9.90 11.08
CA LEU A 70 -6.52 10.68 12.33
C LEU A 70 -6.17 12.15 12.10
N ALA A 71 -5.61 12.48 10.93
CA ALA A 71 -5.24 13.84 10.59
C ALA A 71 -6.50 14.67 10.25
N PRO A 72 -6.62 15.91 10.76
CA PRO A 72 -7.79 16.75 10.49
C PRO A 72 -7.76 17.33 9.07
N GLY A 73 -8.95 17.64 8.57
CA GLY A 73 -9.15 18.41 7.35
C GLY A 73 -9.12 17.64 6.04
N PHE A 74 -9.15 16.31 6.09
CA PHE A 74 -9.29 15.45 4.92
C PHE A 74 -10.73 14.95 4.83
N ASN A 75 -11.54 15.56 3.96
CA ASN A 75 -12.90 15.13 3.69
C ASN A 75 -12.89 14.15 2.52
N ASN A 76 -12.61 12.88 2.84
CA ASN A 76 -12.55 11.78 1.88
C ASN A 76 -13.96 11.45 1.36
N ALA A 77 -14.11 11.29 0.05
CA ALA A 77 -15.41 11.00 -0.55
C ALA A 77 -15.73 9.51 -0.53
N ASN A 78 -16.89 9.15 0.03
CA ASN A 78 -17.41 7.79 -0.05
C ASN A 78 -18.02 7.55 -1.45
N VAL A 79 -17.48 6.59 -2.18
CA VAL A 79 -17.91 6.28 -3.57
C VAL A 79 -18.51 4.89 -3.72
N ILE A 80 -18.35 4.05 -2.70
CA ILE A 80 -19.09 2.79 -2.55
C ILE A 80 -19.61 2.79 -1.12
N GLU A 81 -20.92 2.86 -0.96
CA GLU A 81 -21.56 2.95 0.35
C GLU A 81 -22.19 1.59 0.70
N ALA A 82 -21.72 0.97 1.78
CA ALA A 82 -22.31 -0.21 2.42
C ALA A 82 -22.89 -1.23 1.43
N THR A 83 -22.10 -1.63 0.44
CA THR A 83 -22.55 -2.50 -0.66
C THR A 83 -22.19 -3.95 -0.35
N ARG A 84 -23.13 -4.88 -0.58
CA ARG A 84 -22.84 -6.32 -0.61
C ARG A 84 -22.62 -6.76 -2.05
N PHE A 85 -21.44 -7.30 -2.35
CA PHE A 85 -21.12 -7.78 -3.70
C PHE A 85 -21.53 -9.23 -3.97
N SER A 86 -21.86 -10.00 -2.93
CA SER A 86 -22.46 -11.33 -3.03
C SER A 86 -23.34 -11.60 -1.80
N ALA A 87 -24.24 -12.59 -1.88
CA ALA A 87 -25.22 -12.86 -0.83
C ALA A 87 -24.59 -13.20 0.53
N ASP A 88 -23.43 -13.85 0.50
CA ASP A 88 -22.62 -14.29 1.64
C ASP A 88 -21.61 -13.23 2.12
N ALA A 89 -21.42 -12.12 1.38
CA ALA A 89 -20.43 -11.11 1.70
C ALA A 89 -20.86 -10.17 2.83
N ALA A 90 -19.88 -9.75 3.63
CA ALA A 90 -20.00 -8.58 4.50
C ALA A 90 -20.21 -7.30 3.68
N LEU A 91 -20.75 -6.26 4.32
CA LEU A 91 -20.88 -4.94 3.71
C LEU A 91 -19.49 -4.34 3.47
N PHE A 92 -19.30 -3.72 2.31
CA PHE A 92 -18.10 -3.00 1.94
C PHE A 92 -18.41 -1.53 1.70
N SER A 93 -17.56 -0.67 2.25
CA SER A 93 -17.53 0.74 1.92
C SER A 93 -16.13 1.13 1.41
N MET A 94 -16.07 2.07 0.49
CA MET A 94 -14.82 2.56 -0.07
C MET A 94 -14.83 4.08 -0.20
N ASP A 95 -13.82 4.70 0.39
CA ASP A 95 -13.55 6.12 0.26
C ASP A 95 -12.38 6.37 -0.69
N LEU A 96 -12.44 7.45 -1.47
CA LEU A 96 -11.30 8.01 -2.17
C LEU A 96 -10.48 8.86 -1.18
N SER A 97 -9.47 8.24 -0.59
CA SER A 97 -8.63 8.84 0.45
C SER A 97 -7.68 9.93 -0.10
N LEU A 98 -7.80 11.16 0.40
CA LEU A 98 -6.91 12.30 0.13
C LEU A 98 -5.64 12.29 0.98
N ASP A 99 -5.69 11.72 2.18
CA ASP A 99 -4.58 11.71 3.13
C ASP A 99 -3.48 10.70 2.76
N LYS A 100 -3.84 9.46 2.49
CA LYS A 100 -2.89 8.35 2.24
C LYS A 100 -1.87 8.65 1.15
N PRO A 101 -2.23 9.17 -0.05
CA PRO A 101 -1.26 9.38 -1.12
C PRO A 101 -0.16 10.39 -0.78
N LEU A 102 -0.39 11.30 0.19
CA LEU A 102 0.63 12.24 0.66
C LEU A 102 1.87 11.54 1.21
N ILE A 103 1.71 10.33 1.77
CA ILE A 103 2.81 9.47 2.19
C ILE A 103 3.68 9.12 0.98
N GLY A 104 3.05 8.69 -0.12
CA GLY A 104 3.74 8.37 -1.37
C GLY A 104 4.45 9.57 -1.99
N PHE A 105 3.81 10.74 -2.03
CA PHE A 105 4.43 11.98 -2.52
C PHE A 105 5.67 12.35 -1.71
N TRP A 106 5.55 12.34 -0.39
CA TRP A 106 6.67 12.64 0.48
C TRP A 106 7.83 11.69 0.23
N LEU A 107 7.57 10.38 0.10
CA LEU A 107 8.62 9.38 -0.14
C LEU A 107 9.39 9.62 -1.44
N ILE A 108 8.71 9.97 -2.53
CA ILE A 108 9.36 10.24 -3.82
C ILE A 108 10.16 11.55 -3.79
N LEU A 109 9.69 12.56 -3.06
CA LEU A 109 10.34 13.87 -2.96
C LEU A 109 11.50 13.89 -1.96
N ALA A 110 11.34 13.24 -0.81
CA ALA A 110 12.32 13.22 0.27
C ALA A 110 13.37 12.12 0.10
N CYS A 111 12.96 10.97 -0.47
CA CYS A 111 13.76 9.76 -0.53
C CYS A 111 13.85 9.17 -1.96
N PRO A 112 14.22 9.92 -3.02
CA PRO A 112 14.24 9.40 -4.39
C PRO A 112 15.17 8.18 -4.59
N TRP A 113 16.11 7.94 -3.69
CA TRP A 113 17.00 6.78 -3.75
C TRP A 113 16.34 5.44 -3.39
N ILE A 114 15.08 5.42 -2.93
CA ILE A 114 14.40 4.20 -2.49
C ILE A 114 13.92 3.31 -3.65
N LEU A 115 13.93 3.82 -4.89
CA LEU A 115 13.48 3.10 -6.07
C LEU A 115 14.68 2.45 -6.79
N PRO A 116 14.90 1.12 -6.64
CA PRO A 116 15.95 0.43 -7.38
C PRO A 116 15.66 0.43 -8.89
N LYS A 117 16.74 0.42 -9.69
CA LYS A 117 16.65 0.24 -11.15
C LYS A 117 16.58 -1.25 -11.46
N VAL A 118 15.52 -1.67 -12.15
CA VAL A 118 15.25 -3.06 -12.59
C VAL A 118 14.59 -3.03 -13.96
N ASP A 119 15.03 -3.81 -14.94
CA ASP A 119 14.41 -3.80 -16.27
C ASP A 119 12.87 -4.01 -16.23
N VAL A 120 12.13 -3.32 -17.12
CA VAL A 120 10.65 -3.34 -17.11
C VAL A 120 10.10 -4.73 -17.45
N ALA A 121 10.69 -5.42 -18.43
CA ALA A 121 10.25 -6.76 -18.79
C ALA A 121 10.54 -7.74 -17.65
N HIS A 122 11.69 -7.59 -16.98
CA HIS A 122 12.00 -8.37 -15.78
C HIS A 122 11.00 -8.09 -14.64
N SER A 123 10.71 -6.82 -14.34
CA SER A 123 9.71 -6.44 -13.35
C SER A 123 8.33 -7.04 -13.64
N LEU A 124 7.92 -7.05 -14.91
CA LEU A 124 6.65 -7.65 -15.33
C LEU A 124 6.65 -9.16 -15.11
N GLN A 125 7.68 -9.88 -15.55
CA GLN A 125 7.80 -11.32 -15.38
C GLN A 125 7.80 -11.72 -13.89
N THR A 126 8.62 -11.05 -13.07
CA THR A 126 8.68 -11.30 -11.63
C THR A 126 7.34 -10.97 -10.97
N GLY A 127 6.71 -9.85 -11.35
CA GLY A 127 5.42 -9.43 -10.81
C GLY A 127 4.31 -10.43 -11.12
N LEU A 128 4.23 -10.94 -12.36
CA LEU A 128 3.24 -11.93 -12.77
C LEU A 128 3.45 -13.29 -12.08
N LEU A 129 4.70 -13.75 -11.96
CA LEU A 129 4.99 -14.98 -11.23
C LEU A 129 4.63 -14.84 -9.75
N ALA A 130 5.01 -13.73 -9.12
CA ALA A 130 4.68 -13.44 -7.74
C ALA A 130 3.17 -13.31 -7.54
N LEU A 131 2.44 -12.67 -8.46
CA LEU A 131 0.97 -12.61 -8.46
C LEU A 131 0.38 -14.02 -8.40
N ILE A 132 0.78 -14.90 -9.32
CA ILE A 132 0.23 -16.25 -9.43
C ILE A 132 0.48 -17.03 -8.14
N VAL A 133 1.74 -17.07 -7.69
CA VAL A 133 2.14 -17.84 -6.50
C VAL A 133 1.47 -17.26 -5.25
N THR A 134 1.56 -15.95 -5.04
CA THR A 134 1.01 -15.30 -3.83
C THR A 134 -0.50 -15.44 -3.78
N SER A 135 -1.20 -15.28 -4.91
CA SER A 135 -2.66 -15.46 -5.00
C SER A 135 -3.06 -16.91 -4.72
N ALA A 136 -2.34 -17.89 -5.28
CA ALA A 136 -2.62 -19.29 -5.02
C ALA A 136 -2.52 -19.62 -3.52
N PHE A 137 -1.44 -19.22 -2.84
CA PHE A 137 -1.27 -19.45 -1.40
C PHE A 137 -2.29 -18.66 -0.57
N CYS A 138 -2.47 -17.36 -0.83
CA CYS A 138 -3.35 -16.50 -0.04
C CYS A 138 -4.81 -16.89 -0.17
N MET A 139 -5.30 -17.12 -1.39
CA MET A 139 -6.70 -17.47 -1.59
C MET A 139 -7.00 -18.88 -1.11
N THR A 140 -6.07 -19.83 -1.27
CA THR A 140 -6.23 -21.17 -0.67
C THR A 140 -6.34 -21.09 0.84
N ALA A 141 -5.43 -20.36 1.50
CA ALA A 141 -5.48 -20.19 2.96
C ALA A 141 -6.75 -19.47 3.40
N ALA A 142 -7.18 -18.43 2.69
CA ALA A 142 -8.39 -17.67 3.02
C ALA A 142 -9.66 -18.54 2.93
N VAL A 143 -9.73 -19.42 1.93
CA VAL A 143 -10.81 -20.42 1.81
C VAL A 143 -10.74 -21.45 2.95
N MET A 144 -9.55 -22.00 3.25
CA MET A 144 -9.39 -22.97 4.34
C MET A 144 -9.72 -22.38 5.72
N LEU A 145 -9.48 -21.09 5.91
CA LEU A 145 -9.84 -20.36 7.13
C LEU A 145 -11.32 -19.91 7.16
N ASN A 146 -12.09 -20.24 6.12
CA ASN A 146 -13.48 -19.84 5.95
C ASN A 146 -13.70 -18.33 6.05
N VAL A 147 -12.77 -17.55 5.47
CA VAL A 147 -12.84 -16.07 5.41
C VAL A 147 -13.45 -15.61 4.09
N VAL A 148 -13.26 -16.38 3.02
CA VAL A 148 -13.78 -16.09 1.67
C VAL A 148 -14.32 -17.37 1.03
N GLY A 149 -15.32 -17.25 0.15
CA GLY A 149 -15.79 -18.31 -0.73
C GLY A 149 -15.45 -18.01 -2.20
N TRP A 150 -15.46 -19.03 -3.05
CA TRP A 150 -15.38 -18.83 -4.50
C TRP A 150 -16.68 -18.23 -5.03
N THR A 151 -16.63 -17.02 -5.57
CA THR A 151 -17.78 -16.30 -6.13
C THR A 151 -17.35 -15.35 -7.25
N PRO A 152 -17.11 -15.88 -8.47
CA PRO A 152 -16.72 -15.06 -9.62
C PRO A 152 -17.76 -13.99 -9.94
N LYS A 153 -17.31 -12.74 -10.03
CA LYS A 153 -18.15 -11.57 -10.28
C LYS A 153 -17.34 -10.39 -10.82
N TRP A 154 -18.04 -9.47 -11.47
CA TRP A 154 -17.53 -8.14 -11.76
C TRP A 154 -18.64 -7.12 -11.52
N PRO A 155 -18.62 -6.40 -10.37
CA PRO A 155 -19.63 -5.40 -10.06
C PRO A 155 -19.53 -4.15 -10.94
N ASP A 156 -20.61 -3.38 -11.05
CA ASP A 156 -20.64 -2.11 -11.78
C ASP A 156 -19.61 -1.09 -11.24
N GLN A 157 -19.35 -1.13 -9.93
CA GLN A 157 -18.34 -0.31 -9.26
C GLN A 157 -16.89 -0.80 -9.50
N GLY A 158 -16.70 -1.88 -10.26
CA GLY A 158 -15.40 -2.53 -10.42
C GLY A 158 -14.32 -1.60 -11.00
N LEU A 159 -14.67 -0.69 -11.91
CA LEU A 159 -13.72 0.27 -12.47
C LEU A 159 -13.24 1.29 -11.43
N ILE A 160 -14.15 1.92 -10.68
CA ILE A 160 -13.77 2.88 -9.64
C ILE A 160 -13.00 2.21 -8.50
N TRP A 161 -13.38 0.97 -8.15
CA TRP A 161 -12.65 0.13 -7.20
C TRP A 161 -11.22 -0.12 -7.67
N LEU A 162 -11.02 -0.50 -8.95
CA LEU A 162 -9.71 -0.79 -9.52
C LEU A 162 -8.82 0.46 -9.53
N LEU A 163 -9.37 1.61 -9.93
CA LEU A 163 -8.65 2.89 -9.94
C LEU A 163 -8.23 3.31 -8.53
N ASN A 164 -9.13 3.22 -7.55
CA ASN A 164 -8.81 3.47 -6.14
C ASN A 164 -7.72 2.52 -5.65
N ASN A 165 -7.87 1.21 -5.89
CA ASN A 165 -6.95 0.20 -5.40
C ASN A 165 -5.55 0.37 -6.00
N LEU A 166 -5.42 0.70 -7.29
CA LEU A 166 -4.13 0.96 -7.92
C LEU A 166 -3.51 2.27 -7.42
N LEU A 167 -4.24 3.39 -7.53
CA LEU A 167 -3.67 4.74 -7.42
C LEU A 167 -3.54 5.22 -5.98
N LEU A 168 -4.47 4.84 -5.10
CA LEU A 168 -4.57 5.37 -3.73
C LEU A 168 -4.10 4.36 -2.68
N VAL A 169 -4.33 3.07 -2.91
CA VAL A 169 -3.99 2.00 -1.96
C VAL A 169 -2.65 1.35 -2.32
N THR A 170 -2.62 0.50 -3.34
CA THR A 170 -1.49 -0.39 -3.66
C THR A 170 -0.21 0.38 -3.92
N LEU A 171 -0.26 1.44 -4.74
CA LEU A 171 0.94 2.21 -5.03
C LEU A 171 1.54 2.86 -3.77
N THR A 172 0.69 3.45 -2.92
CA THR A 172 1.10 4.09 -1.66
C THR A 172 1.67 3.06 -0.69
N GLU A 173 1.00 1.92 -0.53
CA GLU A 173 1.43 0.86 0.38
C GLU A 173 2.74 0.23 -0.06
N GLU A 174 2.91 -0.09 -1.35
CA GLU A 174 4.16 -0.70 -1.82
C GLU A 174 5.33 0.30 -1.80
N LEU A 175 5.07 1.60 -2.00
CA LEU A 175 6.08 2.64 -1.75
C LEU A 175 6.53 2.66 -0.28
N PHE A 176 5.59 2.62 0.65
CA PHE A 176 5.90 2.68 2.08
C PHE A 176 6.53 1.37 2.60
N PHE A 177 5.87 0.23 2.41
CA PHE A 177 6.30 -1.03 2.98
C PHE A 177 7.50 -1.64 2.25
N ARG A 178 7.61 -1.50 0.92
CA ARG A 178 8.72 -2.10 0.16
C ARG A 178 9.86 -1.12 -0.06
N ALA A 179 9.59 -0.03 -0.77
CA ALA A 179 10.67 0.86 -1.17
C ALA A 179 11.30 1.54 0.05
N TYR A 180 10.48 2.06 0.95
CA TYR A 180 10.95 2.76 2.14
C TYR A 180 11.33 1.80 3.29
N LEU A 181 10.40 1.02 3.82
CA LEU A 181 10.62 0.20 5.02
C LEU A 181 11.53 -1.00 4.76
N GLN A 182 11.14 -1.92 3.87
CA GLN A 182 11.96 -3.10 3.52
C GLN A 182 13.33 -2.68 2.97
N GLY A 183 13.39 -1.64 2.13
CA GLY A 183 14.65 -1.06 1.64
C GLY A 183 15.54 -0.50 2.75
N SER A 184 14.96 0.13 3.78
CA SER A 184 15.71 0.63 4.94
C SER A 184 16.19 -0.49 5.85
N LEU A 185 15.37 -1.50 6.11
CA LEU A 185 15.76 -2.71 6.84
C LEU A 185 16.91 -3.44 6.14
N MET A 186 16.88 -3.51 4.80
CA MET A 186 17.96 -4.13 4.03
C MET A 186 19.30 -3.41 4.22
N ARG A 187 19.27 -2.07 4.31
CA ARG A 187 20.46 -1.26 4.60
C ARG A 187 20.91 -1.44 6.04
N LEU A 188 19.98 -1.47 6.99
CA LEU A 188 20.26 -1.68 8.41
C LEU A 188 20.94 -3.03 8.65
N PHE A 189 20.47 -4.09 7.99
CA PHE A 189 21.00 -5.45 8.14
C PHE A 189 22.11 -5.80 7.16
N LYS A 190 22.68 -4.85 6.40
CA LYS A 190 23.64 -5.10 5.31
C LYS A 190 24.81 -6.04 5.68
N GLY A 191 25.25 -6.02 6.95
CA GLY A 191 26.33 -6.89 7.44
C GLY A 191 25.92 -8.32 7.83
N SER A 192 24.63 -8.66 7.79
CA SER A 192 24.10 -9.97 8.15
C SER A 192 23.87 -10.85 6.94
N ARG A 193 24.21 -12.14 7.04
CA ARG A 193 23.82 -13.14 6.02
C ARG A 193 22.31 -13.30 5.85
N TYR A 194 21.53 -12.85 6.84
CA TYR A 194 20.07 -12.91 6.85
C TYR A 194 19.39 -11.60 6.44
N ALA A 195 20.13 -10.61 5.96
CA ALA A 195 19.60 -9.27 5.66
C ALA A 195 18.32 -9.31 4.81
N THR A 196 18.31 -10.13 3.76
CA THR A 196 17.16 -10.23 2.86
C THR A 196 15.95 -10.84 3.56
N ALA A 197 16.13 -11.99 4.22
CA ALA A 197 15.05 -12.69 4.92
C ALA A 197 14.45 -11.81 6.04
N LEU A 198 15.30 -11.22 6.90
CA LEU A 198 14.84 -10.36 7.99
C LEU A 198 14.07 -9.14 7.48
N SER A 199 14.56 -8.48 6.43
CA SER A 199 13.90 -7.29 5.88
C SER A 199 12.52 -7.60 5.31
N ILE A 200 12.40 -8.71 4.56
CA ILE A 200 11.13 -9.16 3.98
C ILE A 200 10.16 -9.56 5.10
N THR A 201 10.59 -10.41 6.03
CA THR A 201 9.71 -10.93 7.10
C THR A 201 9.23 -9.81 8.03
N LEU A 202 10.11 -8.88 8.44
CA LEU A 202 9.71 -7.77 9.31
C LEU A 202 8.76 -6.80 8.59
N ALA A 203 9.04 -6.44 7.33
CA ALA A 203 8.16 -5.57 6.56
C ALA A 203 6.80 -6.23 6.27
N ALA A 204 6.78 -7.54 6.01
CA ALA A 204 5.56 -8.31 5.82
C ALA A 204 4.73 -8.42 7.11
N GLY A 205 5.36 -8.65 8.26
CA GLY A 205 4.68 -8.67 9.56
C GLY A 205 4.08 -7.31 9.91
N LEU A 206 4.81 -6.21 9.68
CA LEU A 206 4.29 -4.85 9.88
C LEU A 206 3.14 -4.52 8.92
N PHE A 207 3.22 -4.98 7.67
CA PHE A 207 2.13 -4.88 6.70
C PHE A 207 0.89 -5.62 7.19
N GLY A 208 1.03 -6.85 7.71
CA GLY A 208 -0.08 -7.58 8.31
C GLY A 208 -0.66 -6.89 9.53
N LEU A 209 0.17 -6.35 10.42
CA LEU A 209 -0.29 -5.61 11.60
C LEU A 209 -1.07 -4.34 11.25
N ALA A 210 -0.75 -3.67 10.12
CA ALA A 210 -1.54 -2.54 9.63
C ALA A 210 -2.98 -2.94 9.27
N HIS A 211 -3.25 -4.23 9.05
CA HIS A 211 -4.56 -4.79 8.77
C HIS A 211 -5.27 -5.35 10.03
N ALA A 212 -4.76 -5.08 11.23
CA ALA A 212 -5.33 -5.59 12.48
C ALA A 212 -6.80 -5.21 12.71
N GLY A 213 -7.25 -4.08 12.14
CA GLY A 213 -8.66 -3.67 12.18
C GLY A 213 -9.62 -4.67 11.53
N ALA A 214 -9.14 -5.54 10.63
CA ALA A 214 -9.91 -6.59 9.98
C ALA A 214 -9.87 -7.94 10.73
N GLY A 215 -9.13 -8.02 11.84
CA GLY A 215 -9.03 -9.20 12.70
C GLY A 215 -7.79 -10.08 12.44
N PRO A 216 -7.52 -11.05 13.32
CA PRO A 216 -6.26 -11.82 13.34
C PRO A 216 -6.05 -12.70 12.10
N GLN A 217 -7.13 -13.25 11.52
CA GLN A 217 -7.04 -14.00 10.25
C GLN A 217 -6.54 -13.10 9.12
N TRP A 218 -7.01 -11.85 9.05
CA TRP A 218 -6.53 -10.89 8.07
C TRP A 218 -5.10 -10.43 8.33
N VAL A 219 -4.68 -10.29 9.58
CA VAL A 219 -3.26 -10.04 9.90
C VAL A 219 -2.36 -11.15 9.35
N ALA A 220 -2.77 -12.42 9.51
CA ALA A 220 -2.02 -13.56 8.99
C ALA A 220 -1.99 -13.60 7.45
N LEU A 221 -3.16 -13.46 6.80
CA LEU A 221 -3.29 -13.45 5.35
C LEU A 221 -2.54 -12.27 4.71
N ALA A 222 -2.66 -11.07 5.26
CA ALA A 222 -1.94 -9.88 4.81
C ALA A 222 -0.43 -10.02 5.04
N SER A 223 0.01 -10.62 6.15
CA SER A 223 1.44 -10.93 6.36
C SER A 223 1.97 -11.88 5.29
N MET A 224 1.22 -12.93 4.96
CA MET A 224 1.59 -13.88 3.91
C MET A 224 1.64 -13.20 2.53
N ALA A 225 0.65 -12.38 2.20
CA ALA A 225 0.65 -11.57 0.98
C ALA A 225 1.86 -10.64 0.92
N GLY A 226 2.17 -9.97 2.04
CA GLY A 226 3.32 -9.09 2.21
C GLY A 226 4.67 -9.79 2.01
N LEU A 227 4.79 -11.09 2.33
CA LEU A 227 5.99 -11.87 1.98
C LEU A 227 6.14 -12.00 0.46
N GLY A 228 5.06 -12.34 -0.24
CA GLY A 228 5.02 -12.44 -1.70
C GLY A 228 5.41 -11.13 -2.37
N TYR A 229 4.82 -10.02 -1.94
CA TYR A 229 5.12 -8.69 -2.47
C TYR A 229 6.56 -8.25 -2.13
N GLY A 230 7.05 -8.60 -0.94
CA GLY A 230 8.43 -8.34 -0.51
C GLY A 230 9.47 -9.08 -1.35
N ILE A 231 9.18 -10.33 -1.72
CA ILE A 231 9.99 -11.12 -2.64
C ILE A 231 9.93 -10.50 -4.05
N ALA A 232 8.73 -10.16 -4.53
CA ALA A 232 8.54 -9.50 -5.83
C ALA A 232 9.35 -8.19 -5.91
N PHE A 233 9.33 -7.37 -4.86
CA PHE A 233 10.12 -6.16 -4.77
C PHE A 233 11.63 -6.44 -4.81
N ARG A 234 12.10 -7.46 -4.08
CA ARG A 234 13.53 -7.78 -3.96
C ARG A 234 14.17 -8.12 -5.31
N PHE A 235 13.43 -8.82 -6.17
CA PHE A 235 13.91 -9.33 -7.44
C PHE A 235 13.44 -8.50 -8.65
N GLY A 236 12.24 -7.92 -8.58
CA GLY A 236 11.59 -7.20 -9.67
C GLY A 236 11.36 -5.71 -9.44
N GLY A 237 11.74 -5.16 -8.28
CA GLY A 237 11.54 -3.73 -7.96
C GLY A 237 10.09 -3.34 -7.67
N LEU A 238 9.82 -2.03 -7.55
CA LEU A 238 8.50 -1.52 -7.14
C LEU A 238 7.37 -1.99 -8.06
N GLN A 239 7.59 -1.98 -9.38
CA GLN A 239 6.58 -2.39 -10.36
C GLN A 239 6.14 -3.84 -10.14
N ALA A 240 7.08 -4.76 -9.88
CA ALA A 240 6.74 -6.16 -9.62
C ALA A 240 5.88 -6.31 -8.36
N ALA A 241 6.19 -5.56 -7.30
CA ALA A 241 5.43 -5.55 -6.07
C ALA A 241 4.00 -5.02 -6.30
N VAL A 242 3.86 -3.88 -6.98
CA VAL A 242 2.57 -3.29 -7.35
C VAL A 242 1.74 -4.24 -8.21
N ILE A 243 2.33 -4.89 -9.22
CA ILE A 243 1.64 -5.89 -10.06
C ILE A 243 1.14 -7.06 -9.20
N SER A 244 2.00 -7.60 -8.34
CA SER A 244 1.64 -8.74 -7.50
C SER A 244 0.55 -8.41 -6.48
N HIS A 245 0.59 -7.22 -5.89
CA HIS A 245 -0.37 -6.78 -4.89
C HIS A 245 -1.71 -6.42 -5.54
N LEU A 246 -1.71 -5.54 -6.54
CA LEU A 246 -2.92 -5.20 -7.28
C LEU A 246 -3.57 -6.43 -7.88
N GLY A 247 -2.76 -7.34 -8.43
CA GLY A 247 -3.21 -8.59 -9.01
C GLY A 247 -3.89 -9.51 -7.99
N LEU A 248 -3.31 -9.68 -6.80
CA LEU A 248 -3.95 -10.44 -5.73
C LEU A 248 -5.27 -9.80 -5.30
N ASN A 249 -5.31 -8.47 -5.15
CA ASN A 249 -6.52 -7.74 -4.82
C ASN A 249 -7.60 -7.94 -5.88
N LEU A 250 -7.22 -7.90 -7.16
CA LEU A 250 -8.12 -8.11 -8.29
C LEU A 250 -8.65 -9.55 -8.35
N VAL A 251 -7.79 -10.55 -8.10
CA VAL A 251 -8.20 -11.96 -7.96
C VAL A 251 -9.20 -12.12 -6.83
N HIS A 252 -8.93 -11.54 -5.66
CA HIS A 252 -9.84 -11.59 -4.52
C HIS A 252 -11.18 -10.91 -4.86
N PHE A 253 -11.16 -9.67 -5.35
CA PHE A 253 -12.36 -8.91 -5.68
C PHE A 253 -13.21 -9.58 -6.77
N GLY A 254 -12.57 -10.06 -7.83
CA GLY A 254 -13.24 -10.60 -9.01
C GLY A 254 -13.62 -12.08 -8.90
N LEU A 255 -12.94 -12.89 -8.10
CA LEU A 255 -13.15 -14.34 -8.05
C LEU A 255 -13.66 -14.88 -6.71
N PHE A 256 -13.56 -14.11 -5.62
CA PHE A 256 -13.87 -14.58 -4.27
C PHE A 256 -14.75 -13.61 -3.50
N THR A 257 -15.39 -14.07 -2.42
CA THR A 257 -16.27 -13.25 -1.57
C THR A 257 -15.50 -12.04 -1.07
N TYR A 258 -16.00 -10.84 -1.37
CA TYR A 258 -15.32 -9.59 -1.08
C TYR A 258 -16.23 -8.66 -0.26
N PRO A 259 -15.76 -8.07 0.85
CA PRO A 259 -14.37 -8.07 1.33
C PRO A 259 -14.00 -9.32 2.15
N MET A 260 -15.02 -10.02 2.66
CA MET A 260 -14.97 -11.30 3.36
C MET A 260 -16.38 -11.84 3.53
N LEU A 261 -16.51 -13.10 3.96
CA LEU A 261 -17.78 -13.68 4.40
C LEU A 261 -18.37 -12.87 5.57
N ALA A 262 -19.69 -12.66 5.54
CA ALA A 262 -20.40 -12.09 6.67
C ALA A 262 -20.29 -13.04 7.87
N ARG A 263 -19.92 -12.50 9.04
CA ARG A 263 -19.99 -13.28 10.29
C ARG A 263 -21.45 -13.69 10.51
N GLN A 264 -21.68 -15.00 10.64
CA GLN A 264 -22.95 -15.49 11.15
C GLN A 264 -23.02 -15.06 12.62
N GLY A 265 -24.03 -14.24 12.95
CA GLY A 265 -24.31 -13.83 14.33
C GLY A 265 -24.80 -15.00 15.17
#